data_AF-A0A176YU68-F1
#
_entry.id   AF-A0A176YU68-F1
#
_cell.length_a   1.000
_cell.length_b   1.000
_cell.length_c   1.000
_cell.angle_alpha   90.00
_cell.angle_beta   90.00
_cell.angle_gamma   90.00
#
_symmetry.space_group_name_H-M   'P 1'
#
loop_
_entity.id
_entity.type
_entity.pdbx_description
1 polymer ?
#
loop_
_entity_poly.entity_id
_entity_poly.type
_entity_poly.pdbx_seq_one_letter_code
_entity_poly.pdbx_strand_id
1 'polypeptide(L)'
;MLSMKQLSLPVLVLAALVAGQAASAQVLLPGTPLLNPPPPIPPPPPKIAVPKVPQLDAPPSYNFQPIPRTSFGDRIARCLDEAAGAGLSPADRDTYARSCAN
;
A
#
# COMPACT_ATOMS: atom_id res chain seq x y z
N MET A 1 37.16 60.16 29.13
CA MET A 1 36.47 58.88 29.40
C MET A 1 35.80 58.43 28.10
N LEU A 2 36.44 57.55 27.32
CA LEU A 2 35.78 56.95 26.16
C LEU A 2 34.60 56.12 26.69
N SER A 3 33.38 56.54 26.39
CA SER A 3 32.17 55.86 26.85
C SER A 3 32.12 54.46 26.23
N MET A 4 31.81 53.41 27.02
CA MET A 4 31.71 52.01 26.60
C MET A 4 30.87 51.80 25.32
N LYS A 5 29.96 52.73 25.04
CA LYS A 5 29.08 52.77 23.87
C LYS A 5 29.77 53.15 22.56
N GLN A 6 30.93 53.83 22.62
CA GLN A 6 31.67 54.25 21.43
C GLN A 6 32.68 53.20 20.94
N LEU A 7 33.07 52.27 21.82
CA LEU A 7 33.89 51.10 21.46
C LEU A 7 33.02 49.89 21.06
N SER A 8 31.76 49.80 21.49
CA SER A 8 30.89 48.67 21.16
C SER A 8 30.51 48.60 19.68
N LEU A 9 30.27 49.75 19.04
CA LEU A 9 29.94 49.80 17.60
C LEU A 9 31.07 49.32 16.69
N PRO A 10 32.32 49.83 16.78
CA PRO A 10 33.39 49.36 15.90
C PRO A 10 33.74 47.90 16.14
N VAL A 11 33.67 47.41 17.39
CA VAL A 11 33.91 45.99 17.71
C VAL A 11 32.82 45.09 17.13
N LEU A 12 31.55 45.50 17.21
CA LEU A 12 30.44 44.75 16.61
C LEU A 12 30.58 44.68 15.08
N VAL A 13 30.97 45.78 14.43
CA VAL A 13 31.20 45.82 12.99
C VAL A 13 32.36 44.91 12.60
N LEU A 14 33.47 44.96 13.34
CA LEU A 14 34.64 44.11 13.06
C LEU A 14 34.32 42.62 13.22
N ALA A 15 33.54 42.26 14.25
CA ALA A 15 33.10 40.88 14.47
C ALA A 15 32.18 40.36 13.34
N ALA A 16 31.29 41.22 12.82
CA ALA A 16 30.41 40.86 11.71
C ALA A 16 31.20 40.60 10.40
N LEU A 17 32.26 41.37 10.13
CA LEU A 17 33.07 41.17 8.93
C LEU A 17 33.86 39.84 8.96
N VAL A 18 34.38 39.44 10.12
CA VAL A 18 35.16 38.19 10.26
C VAL A 18 34.29 36.95 10.14
N ALA A 19 33.03 37.00 10.62
CA ALA A 19 32.11 35.87 10.55
C ALA A 19 31.57 35.58 9.14
N GLY A 20 31.67 36.53 8.21
CA GLY A 20 31.06 36.44 6.87
C GLY A 20 31.86 35.68 5.81
N GLN A 21 33.06 35.19 6.10
CA GLN A 21 34.00 34.71 5.07
C GLN A 21 34.07 33.20 4.87
N ALA A 22 33.17 32.40 5.44
CA ALA A 22 33.17 30.94 5.26
C ALA A 22 31.92 30.45 4.52
N ALA A 23 31.84 30.70 3.22
CA ALA A 23 30.93 29.98 2.32
C ALA A 23 31.72 29.41 1.15
N SER A 24 32.18 28.16 1.28
CA SER A 24 32.72 27.39 0.17
C SER A 24 31.56 26.81 -0.64
N ALA A 25 31.36 27.32 -1.85
CA ALA A 25 30.43 26.73 -2.81
C ALA A 25 31.12 25.52 -3.49
N GLN A 26 30.51 24.34 -3.38
CA GLN A 26 30.94 23.18 -4.15
C GLN A 26 30.35 23.32 -5.55
N VAL A 27 31.20 23.37 -6.58
CA VAL A 27 30.74 23.42 -7.98
C VAL A 27 30.17 22.06 -8.34
N LEU A 28 28.85 21.93 -8.30
CA LEU A 28 28.14 20.77 -8.86
C LEU A 28 28.01 20.98 -10.36
N LEU A 29 28.81 20.28 -11.18
CA LEU A 29 28.62 20.31 -12.63
C LEU A 29 27.28 19.63 -12.97
N PRO A 30 26.41 20.26 -13.80
CA PRO A 30 25.21 19.60 -14.28
C PRO A 30 25.60 18.41 -15.15
N GLY A 31 25.29 17.19 -14.70
CA GLY A 31 25.40 15.99 -15.54
C GLY A 31 26.40 14.92 -15.10
N THR A 32 26.92 14.92 -13.87
CA THR A 32 27.68 13.75 -13.37
C THR A 32 26.72 12.66 -12.87
N PRO A 33 26.66 11.48 -13.52
CA PRO A 33 25.85 10.35 -13.03
C PRO A 33 26.60 9.67 -11.89
N LEU A 34 26.62 10.29 -10.71
CA LEU A 34 27.44 9.80 -9.60
C LEU A 34 26.79 8.68 -8.77
N LEU A 35 25.48 8.42 -8.90
CA LEU A 35 24.77 7.56 -7.92
C LEU A 35 23.62 6.68 -8.44
N ASN A 36 23.29 6.67 -9.74
CA ASN A 36 22.17 5.84 -10.18
C ASN A 36 22.65 4.43 -10.54
N PRO A 37 22.22 3.38 -9.81
CA PRO A 37 22.45 2.02 -10.26
C PRO A 37 21.79 1.83 -11.64
N PRO A 38 22.35 0.95 -12.49
CA PRO A 38 21.72 0.62 -13.76
C PRO A 38 20.28 0.15 -13.50
N PRO A 39 19.33 0.47 -14.39
CA PRO A 39 17.95 0.06 -14.22
C PRO A 39 17.86 -1.47 -14.11
N PRO A 40 16.90 -2.00 -13.31
CA PRO A 40 16.70 -3.44 -13.18
C PRO A 40 16.36 -4.06 -14.54
N ILE A 41 16.81 -5.30 -14.75
CA ILE A 41 16.49 -6.06 -15.95
C ILE A 41 14.97 -6.26 -16.02
N PRO A 42 14.34 -6.06 -17.19
CA PRO A 42 12.91 -6.33 -17.37
C PRO A 42 12.55 -7.77 -16.97
N PRO A 43 11.34 -8.01 -16.41
CA PRO A 43 10.89 -9.36 -16.12
C PRO A 43 10.87 -10.22 -17.39
N PRO A 44 11.06 -11.54 -17.28
CA PRO A 44 10.93 -12.43 -18.42
C PRO A 44 9.51 -12.30 -19.01
N PRO A 45 9.36 -12.43 -20.33
CA PRO A 45 8.05 -12.39 -20.95
C PRO A 45 7.15 -13.49 -20.36
N PRO A 46 5.84 -13.23 -20.22
CA PRO A 46 4.91 -14.23 -19.72
C PRO A 46 4.97 -15.47 -20.59
N LYS A 47 5.07 -16.64 -19.96
CA LYS A 47 5.05 -17.91 -20.69
C LYS A 47 3.67 -18.07 -21.31
N ILE A 48 3.61 -18.01 -22.64
CA ILE A 48 2.41 -18.38 -23.39
C ILE A 48 2.34 -19.91 -23.35
N ALA A 49 1.62 -20.44 -22.35
CA ALA A 49 1.32 -21.86 -22.27
C ALA A 49 0.05 -22.14 -23.09
N VAL A 50 0.12 -23.12 -23.98
CA VAL A 50 -1.07 -23.62 -24.67
C VAL A 50 -2.02 -24.21 -23.62
N PRO A 51 -3.30 -23.81 -23.58
CA PRO A 51 -4.28 -24.45 -22.70
C PRO A 51 -4.31 -25.96 -22.94
N LYS A 52 -4.30 -26.74 -21.86
CA LYS A 52 -4.31 -28.20 -21.95
C LYS A 52 -5.62 -28.64 -22.60
N VAL A 53 -5.56 -29.30 -23.75
CA VAL A 53 -6.74 -29.84 -24.43
C VAL A 53 -7.34 -30.95 -23.55
N PRO A 54 -8.64 -30.88 -23.19
CA PRO A 54 -9.31 -31.96 -22.48
C PRO A 54 -9.24 -33.25 -23.32
N GLN A 55 -8.74 -34.34 -22.73
CA GLN A 55 -8.73 -35.65 -23.38
C GLN A 55 -10.08 -36.32 -23.15
N LEU A 56 -10.74 -36.78 -24.21
CA LEU A 56 -12.08 -37.39 -24.13
C LEU A 56 -12.08 -38.73 -23.39
N ASP A 57 -10.99 -39.50 -23.51
CA ASP A 57 -10.85 -40.81 -22.87
C ASP A 57 -10.24 -40.73 -21.45
N ALA A 58 -9.98 -39.52 -20.94
CA ALA A 58 -9.43 -39.37 -19.59
C ALA A 58 -10.51 -39.67 -18.53
N PRO A 59 -10.16 -40.39 -17.46
CA PRO A 59 -11.08 -40.57 -16.35
C PRO A 59 -11.45 -39.21 -15.73
N PRO A 60 -12.69 -39.04 -15.26
CA PRO A 60 -13.11 -37.80 -14.61
C PRO A 60 -12.25 -37.55 -13.36
N SER A 61 -11.61 -36.38 -13.32
CA SER A 61 -10.88 -35.92 -12.16
C SER A 61 -11.82 -35.12 -11.27
N TYR A 62 -12.17 -35.67 -10.11
CA TYR A 62 -12.96 -34.96 -9.12
C TYR A 62 -12.06 -34.20 -8.16
N ASN A 63 -12.33 -32.91 -8.00
CA ASN A 63 -11.70 -32.11 -6.95
C ASN A 63 -12.52 -32.29 -5.66
N PHE A 64 -11.97 -33.04 -4.71
CA PHE A 64 -12.58 -33.27 -3.40
C PHE A 64 -12.26 -32.17 -2.38
N GLN A 65 -11.71 -31.03 -2.82
CA GLN A 65 -11.47 -29.90 -1.94
C GLN A 65 -12.80 -29.39 -1.37
N PRO A 66 -12.91 -29.26 -0.03
CA PRO A 66 -14.06 -28.61 0.57
C PRO A 66 -14.22 -27.20 -0.02
N ILE A 67 -15.42 -26.89 -0.48
CA ILE A 67 -15.74 -25.53 -0.90
C ILE A 67 -15.52 -24.61 0.30
N PRO A 68 -14.74 -23.52 0.19
CA PRO A 68 -14.57 -22.57 1.26
C PRO A 68 -15.93 -22.09 1.76
N ARG A 69 -16.23 -22.40 3.02
CA ARG A 69 -17.45 -21.94 3.68
C ARG A 69 -17.19 -20.51 4.14
N THR A 70 -18.10 -19.59 3.82
CA THR A 70 -18.07 -18.25 4.42
C THR A 70 -18.27 -18.35 5.93
N SER A 71 -17.95 -17.30 6.66
CA SER A 71 -18.11 -17.32 8.12
C SER A 71 -19.59 -17.57 8.48
N PHE A 72 -19.83 -18.09 9.68
CA PHE A 72 -21.20 -18.30 10.16
C PHE A 72 -22.01 -16.99 10.16
N GLY A 73 -21.38 -15.87 10.52
CA GLY A 73 -22.01 -14.55 10.49
C GLY A 73 -22.43 -14.13 9.08
N ASP A 74 -21.57 -14.33 8.07
CA ASP A 74 -21.89 -14.00 6.68
C ASP A 74 -23.08 -14.82 6.16
N ARG A 75 -23.20 -16.08 6.61
CA ARG A 75 -24.32 -16.96 6.26
C ARG A 75 -25.61 -16.48 6.90
N ILE A 76 -25.58 -16.14 8.19
CA ILE A 76 -26.73 -15.56 8.89
C ILE A 76 -27.20 -14.27 8.20
N ALA A 77 -26.29 -13.36 7.86
CA ALA A 77 -26.61 -12.12 7.18
C ALA A 77 -27.31 -12.37 5.83
N ARG A 78 -26.74 -13.26 5.00
CA ARG A 78 -27.36 -13.64 3.72
C ARG A 78 -28.75 -14.24 3.89
N CYS A 79 -28.92 -15.18 4.83
CA CYS A 79 -30.21 -15.79 5.09
C CYS A 79 -31.25 -14.78 5.58
N LEU A 80 -30.83 -13.79 6.39
CA LEU A 80 -31.71 -12.71 6.81
C LEU A 80 -32.14 -11.82 5.62
N ASP A 81 -31.23 -11.54 4.68
CA ASP A 81 -31.52 -10.77 3.47
C ASP A 81 -32.50 -11.52 2.54
N GLU A 82 -32.26 -12.81 2.30
CA GLU A 82 -33.17 -13.68 1.54
C GLU A 82 -34.57 -13.70 2.17
N ALA A 83 -34.63 -13.82 3.50
CA ALA A 83 -35.89 -13.80 4.24
C ALA A 83 -36.61 -12.44 4.16
N ALA A 84 -35.86 -11.34 4.13
CA ALA A 84 -36.41 -9.99 3.89
C ALA A 84 -36.99 -9.89 2.47
N GLY A 85 -36.24 -10.35 1.47
CA GLY A 85 -36.67 -10.35 0.08
C GLY A 85 -37.92 -11.20 -0.16
N ALA A 86 -38.09 -12.26 0.63
CA ALA A 86 -39.29 -13.10 0.64
C ALA A 86 -40.45 -12.52 1.46
N GLY A 87 -40.27 -11.38 2.14
CA GLY A 87 -41.32 -10.70 2.90
C GLY A 87 -41.67 -11.36 4.23
N LEU A 88 -40.78 -12.17 4.80
CA LEU A 88 -41.00 -12.80 6.11
C LEU A 88 -41.09 -11.76 7.23
N SER A 89 -41.94 -12.03 8.22
CA SER A 89 -42.02 -11.20 9.43
C SER A 89 -40.72 -11.25 10.22
N PRO A 90 -40.41 -10.27 11.09
CA PRO A 90 -39.18 -10.30 11.88
C PRO A 90 -38.97 -11.59 12.68
N ALA A 91 -40.05 -12.16 13.25
CA ALA A 91 -39.98 -13.41 14.00
C ALA A 91 -39.69 -14.63 13.10
N ASP A 92 -40.28 -14.66 11.89
CA ASP A 92 -40.06 -15.74 10.94
C ASP A 92 -38.68 -15.65 10.27
N ARG A 93 -38.18 -14.43 10.05
CA ARG A 93 -36.83 -14.18 9.51
C ARG A 93 -35.74 -14.76 10.43
N ASP A 94 -35.85 -14.55 11.74
CA ASP A 94 -34.90 -15.10 12.71
C ASP A 94 -34.92 -16.64 12.74
N THR A 95 -36.11 -17.23 12.68
CA THR A 95 -36.28 -18.69 12.65
C THR A 95 -35.72 -19.27 11.37
N TYR A 96 -36.01 -18.66 10.22
CA TYR A 96 -35.47 -19.02 8.92
C TYR A 96 -33.93 -18.93 8.92
N ALA A 97 -33.36 -17.81 9.37
CA ALA A 97 -31.91 -17.60 9.34
C ALA A 97 -31.14 -18.64 10.14
N ARG A 98 -31.66 -19.06 11.31
CA ARG A 98 -31.07 -20.15 12.10
C ARG A 98 -31.06 -21.48 11.37
N SER A 99 -32.11 -21.80 10.61
CA SER A 99 -32.15 -23.05 9.81
C SER A 99 -31.25 -22.98 8.56
N CYS A 100 -31.25 -21.85 7.86
CA CYS A 100 -30.51 -21.65 6.61
C CYS A 100 -28.98 -21.55 6.82
N ALA A 101 -28.55 -21.01 7.95
CA ALA A 101 -27.15 -20.88 8.30
C ALA A 101 -26.55 -22.09 9.03
N ASN A 102 -27.22 -23.25 9.06
CA ASN A 102 -26.65 -24.53 9.48
C ASN A 102 -26.18 -25.35 8.25
#